data_AF-Q95XB4-F1
#
_entry.id   AF-Q95XB4-F1
#
_cell.length_a   1.000
_cell.length_b   1.000
_cell.length_c   1.000
_cell.angle_alpha   90.00
_cell.angle_beta   90.00
_cell.angle_gamma   90.00
#
_symmetry.space_group_name_H-M   'P 1'
#
loop_
_entity.id
_entity.type
_entity.pdbx_description
1 polymer ?
#
loop_
_entity_poly.entity_id
_entity_poly.type
_entity_poly.pdbx_seq_one_letter_code
_entity_poly.pdbx_strand_id
1 'polypeptide(L)'
;MGAVGRILHANYLRFLVYFIYFTYELNVIIIFKESTFLESTCFIIPFSLGLSYFWIDLQKIDKQMQQSIENFCWYRILIAGAVVCLNVLFPVVMILMFLGGWMNILAFAVIHSLLVHLPIGFANILLESESPIKYTFPKTTQLTNLQKVSIFTFFAIMEAYYIYLCTWTHPSQNEFNIINKLWPETIYLCPIIKIMSIPAVIIACYAHNSAKINLSRLRPDGGLELIEIRTWNPTTRIWGVDEKPEEHGVFEV
;
A
#
# COMPACT_ATOMS: atom_id res chain seq x y z
N MET A 1 -15.87 7.17 5.87
CA MET A 1 -16.13 5.71 6.00
C MET A 1 -16.69 5.41 7.40
N GLY A 2 -17.78 4.65 7.51
CA GLY A 2 -18.28 4.17 8.81
C GLY A 2 -17.34 3.15 9.46
N ALA A 3 -17.66 2.69 10.69
CA ALA A 3 -16.85 1.73 11.44
C ALA A 3 -16.56 0.43 10.66
N VAL A 4 -17.58 -0.14 10.03
CA VAL A 4 -17.46 -1.33 9.18
C VAL A 4 -16.50 -1.12 8.02
N GLY A 5 -16.60 0.02 7.32
CA GLY A 5 -15.72 0.34 6.19
C GLY A 5 -14.25 0.47 6.60
N ARG A 6 -13.96 0.95 7.82
CA ARG A 6 -12.60 1.04 8.35
C ARG A 6 -12.03 -0.34 8.69
N ILE A 7 -12.81 -1.18 9.34
CA ILE A 7 -12.41 -2.57 9.66
C ILE A 7 -12.13 -3.34 8.37
N LEU A 8 -13.01 -3.21 7.37
CA LEU A 8 -12.82 -3.83 6.06
C LEU A 8 -11.54 -3.30 5.38
N HIS A 9 -11.31 -1.99 5.39
CA HIS A 9 -10.10 -1.40 4.82
C HIS A 9 -8.81 -1.89 5.52
N ALA A 10 -8.79 -1.94 6.85
CA ALA A 10 -7.66 -2.46 7.60
C ALA A 10 -7.41 -3.95 7.30
N ASN A 11 -8.46 -4.76 7.26
CA ASN A 11 -8.36 -6.18 6.89
C ASN A 11 -7.87 -6.39 5.46
N TYR A 12 -8.38 -5.59 4.52
CA TYR A 12 -7.95 -5.59 3.13
C TYR A 12 -6.47 -5.24 3.02
N LEU A 13 -6.01 -4.17 3.69
CA LEU A 13 -4.59 -3.79 3.66
C LEU A 13 -3.72 -4.85 4.31
N ARG A 14 -4.16 -5.42 5.43
CA ARG A 14 -3.48 -6.56 6.07
C ARG A 14 -3.29 -7.67 5.04
N PHE A 15 -4.37 -8.11 4.42
CA PHE A 15 -4.34 -9.18 3.42
C PHE A 15 -3.44 -8.81 2.23
N LEU A 16 -3.53 -7.59 1.69
CA LEU A 16 -2.66 -7.10 0.62
C LEU A 16 -1.18 -7.18 0.99
N VAL A 17 -0.80 -6.67 2.16
CA VAL A 17 0.60 -6.70 2.62
C VAL A 17 1.08 -8.15 2.74
N TYR A 18 0.37 -8.99 3.49
CA TYR A 18 0.73 -10.40 3.65
C TYR A 18 0.79 -11.15 2.31
N PHE A 19 -0.13 -10.88 1.40
CA PHE A 19 -0.20 -11.54 0.09
C PHE A 19 0.97 -11.14 -0.82
N ILE A 20 1.37 -9.86 -0.81
CA ILE A 20 2.57 -9.38 -1.52
C ILE A 20 3.82 -10.08 -0.97
N TYR A 21 3.95 -10.14 0.36
CA TYR A 21 5.08 -10.81 1.00
C TYR A 21 5.14 -12.30 0.66
N PHE A 22 4.03 -13.01 0.81
CA PHE A 22 3.93 -14.43 0.47
C PHE A 22 4.29 -14.69 -0.99
N THR A 23 3.75 -13.89 -1.91
CA THR A 23 4.09 -14.00 -3.33
C THR A 23 5.57 -13.75 -3.58
N TYR A 24 6.15 -12.78 -2.90
CA TYR A 24 7.57 -12.49 -3.00
C TYR A 24 8.44 -13.65 -2.49
N GLU A 25 8.12 -14.21 -1.31
CA GLU A 25 8.79 -15.38 -0.76
C GLU A 25 8.73 -16.56 -1.70
N LEU A 26 7.56 -16.88 -2.25
CA LEU A 26 7.42 -17.96 -3.22
C LEU A 26 8.33 -17.74 -4.44
N ASN A 27 8.38 -16.52 -4.98
CA ASN A 27 9.27 -16.20 -6.10
C ASN A 27 10.75 -16.35 -5.73
N VAL A 28 11.15 -15.88 -4.54
CA VAL A 28 12.53 -16.02 -4.05
C VAL A 28 12.88 -17.50 -3.85
N ILE A 29 12.01 -18.30 -3.23
CA ILE A 29 12.22 -19.74 -3.01
C ILE A 29 12.38 -20.49 -4.33
N ILE A 30 11.54 -20.18 -5.32
CA ILE A 30 11.60 -20.83 -6.64
C ILE A 30 12.90 -20.48 -7.36
N ILE A 31 13.30 -19.21 -7.33
CA ILE A 31 14.49 -18.74 -8.06
C ILE A 31 15.79 -19.18 -7.38
N PHE A 32 15.82 -19.23 -6.04
CA PHE A 32 17.02 -19.43 -5.24
C PHE A 32 17.04 -20.74 -4.45
N LYS A 33 16.33 -21.77 -4.93
CA LYS A 33 16.11 -23.08 -4.28
C LYS A 33 17.36 -23.71 -3.63
N GLU A 34 18.56 -23.42 -4.12
CA GLU A 34 19.83 -24.00 -3.65
C GLU A 34 20.79 -23.01 -2.97
N SER A 35 20.38 -21.76 -2.71
CA SER A 35 21.29 -20.74 -2.16
C SER A 35 21.08 -20.50 -0.67
N THR A 36 22.17 -20.20 0.04
CA THR A 36 22.17 -19.67 1.43
C THR A 36 21.38 -18.36 1.58
N PHE A 37 21.07 -17.70 0.46
CA PHE A 37 20.24 -16.50 0.39
C PHE A 37 18.77 -16.77 0.75
N LEU A 38 18.32 -18.02 0.57
CA LEU A 38 16.99 -18.47 0.95
C LEU A 38 16.76 -18.35 2.47
N GLU A 39 17.75 -18.76 3.26
CA GLU A 39 17.64 -18.73 4.72
C GLU A 39 17.52 -17.28 5.21
N SER A 40 18.35 -16.37 4.70
CA SER A 40 18.32 -14.97 5.14
C SER A 40 17.01 -14.25 4.78
N THR A 41 16.47 -14.49 3.59
CA THR A 41 15.21 -13.89 3.13
C THR A 41 14.01 -14.31 3.97
N CYS A 42 13.89 -15.61 4.26
CA CYS A 42 12.80 -16.14 5.07
C CYS A 42 12.77 -15.57 6.50
N PHE A 43 13.91 -15.13 7.07
CA PHE A 43 13.93 -14.49 8.39
C PHE A 43 13.59 -13.00 8.35
N ILE A 44 14.01 -12.28 7.29
CA ILE A 44 13.83 -10.82 7.18
C ILE A 44 12.34 -10.45 7.19
N ILE A 45 11.47 -11.29 6.62
CA ILE A 45 10.05 -10.97 6.45
C ILE A 45 9.26 -11.07 7.77
N PRO A 46 9.26 -12.21 8.49
CA PRO A 46 8.71 -12.29 9.84
C PRO A 46 9.33 -11.25 10.78
N PHE A 47 10.63 -10.97 10.63
CA PHE A 47 11.29 -9.92 11.39
C PHE A 47 10.74 -8.53 11.08
N SER A 48 10.54 -8.17 9.80
CA SER A 48 9.98 -6.88 9.40
C SER A 48 8.53 -6.69 9.88
N LEU A 49 7.73 -7.76 9.83
CA LEU A 49 6.38 -7.77 10.39
C LEU A 49 6.44 -7.63 11.92
N GLY A 50 7.30 -8.40 12.60
CA GLY A 50 7.52 -8.33 14.04
C GLY A 50 7.97 -6.95 14.49
N LEU A 51 8.88 -6.32 13.75
CA LEU A 51 9.36 -4.97 14.02
C LEU A 51 8.26 -3.93 13.83
N SER A 52 7.36 -4.12 12.86
CA SER A 52 6.19 -3.25 12.70
C SER A 52 5.19 -3.38 13.85
N TYR A 53 4.94 -4.60 14.36
CA TYR A 53 4.10 -4.81 15.54
C TYR A 53 4.75 -4.26 16.82
N PHE A 54 6.05 -4.49 16.99
CA PHE A 54 6.82 -3.91 18.09
C PHE A 54 6.79 -2.37 18.05
N TRP A 55 6.88 -1.78 16.86
CA TRP A 55 6.75 -0.34 16.66
C TRP A 55 5.37 0.18 17.07
N ILE A 56 4.29 -0.54 16.74
CA ILE A 56 2.94 -0.23 17.22
C ILE A 56 2.90 -0.24 18.75
N ASP A 57 3.44 -1.28 19.39
CA ASP A 57 3.40 -1.42 20.84
C ASP A 57 4.20 -0.30 21.54
N LEU A 58 5.35 0.08 20.99
CA LEU A 58 6.11 1.24 21.46
C LEU A 58 5.28 2.53 21.36
N GLN A 59 4.61 2.76 20.23
CA GLN A 59 3.77 3.93 20.04
C GLN A 59 2.49 3.91 20.90
N LYS A 60 1.96 2.73 21.26
CA LYS A 60 0.82 2.60 22.18
C LYS A 60 1.19 2.94 23.63
N ILE A 61 2.41 2.60 24.05
CA ILE A 61 2.91 2.97 25.38
C ILE A 61 2.94 4.49 25.51
N ASP A 62 3.34 5.18 24.43
CA ASP A 62 3.22 6.62 24.32
C ASP A 62 1.79 7.04 23.95
N LYS A 63 0.85 6.86 24.90
CA LYS A 63 -0.61 7.06 24.76
C LYS A 63 -1.06 8.43 24.20
N GLN A 64 -0.14 9.35 23.93
CA GLN A 64 -0.43 10.71 23.47
C GLN A 64 -0.20 10.96 21.97
N MET A 65 0.26 9.98 21.20
CA MET A 65 0.52 10.15 19.77
C MET A 65 -0.79 10.12 18.95
N GLN A 66 -1.62 11.16 19.07
CA GLN A 66 -2.61 11.45 18.04
C GLN A 66 -1.86 11.63 16.70
N GLN A 67 -2.15 10.79 15.72
CA GLN A 67 -1.52 10.94 14.40
C GLN A 67 -1.87 12.29 13.80
N SER A 68 -0.89 12.96 13.19
CA SER A 68 -1.13 14.18 12.42
C SER A 68 -1.92 13.87 11.14
N ILE A 69 -2.65 14.86 10.63
CA ILE A 69 -3.32 14.78 9.32
C ILE A 69 -2.31 14.52 8.21
N GLU A 70 -1.11 15.08 8.34
CA GLU A 70 0.00 14.85 7.42
C GLU A 70 0.41 13.39 7.40
N ASN A 71 0.61 12.76 8.57
CA ASN A 71 0.92 11.33 8.66
C ASN A 71 -0.21 10.47 8.09
N PHE A 72 -1.47 10.83 8.40
CA PHE A 72 -2.65 10.16 7.86
C PHE A 72 -2.65 10.12 6.33
N CYS A 73 -2.36 11.25 5.67
CA CYS A 73 -2.26 11.31 4.20
C CYS A 73 -0.99 10.62 3.68
N TRP A 74 0.15 10.87 4.33
CA TRP A 74 1.46 10.40 3.91
C TRP A 74 1.54 8.88 3.84
N TYR A 75 1.08 8.15 4.88
CA TYR A 75 1.16 6.70 4.89
C TYR A 75 0.28 6.04 3.81
N ARG A 76 -0.85 6.65 3.45
CA ARG A 76 -1.70 6.17 2.33
C ARG A 76 -1.01 6.34 0.98
N ILE A 77 -0.35 7.48 0.78
CA ILE A 77 0.45 7.76 -0.42
C ILE A 77 1.65 6.81 -0.50
N LEU A 78 2.33 6.61 0.63
CA LEU A 78 3.51 5.74 0.72
C LEU A 78 3.18 4.27 0.44
N ILE A 79 2.07 3.75 1.00
CA ILE A 79 1.61 2.39 0.67
C ILE A 79 1.29 2.27 -0.82
N ALA A 80 0.52 3.21 -1.38
CA ALA A 80 0.18 3.17 -2.81
C ALA A 80 1.43 3.24 -3.70
N GLY A 81 2.37 4.13 -3.38
CA GLY A 81 3.64 4.25 -4.09
C GLY A 81 4.44 2.95 -4.03
N ALA A 82 4.61 2.38 -2.84
CA ALA A 82 5.33 1.13 -2.66
C ALA A 82 4.70 -0.03 -3.44
N VAL A 83 3.38 -0.19 -3.36
CA VAL A 83 2.66 -1.24 -4.10
C VAL A 83 2.74 -1.04 -5.62
N VAL A 84 2.62 0.20 -6.12
CA VAL A 84 2.80 0.52 -7.54
C VAL A 84 4.23 0.19 -8.00
N CYS A 85 5.24 0.59 -7.23
CA CYS A 85 6.63 0.25 -7.53
C CYS A 85 6.85 -1.26 -7.56
N LEU A 86 6.29 -2.01 -6.60
CA LEU A 86 6.40 -3.47 -6.57
C LEU A 86 5.71 -4.13 -7.78
N ASN A 87 4.57 -3.61 -8.24
CA ASN A 87 3.92 -4.10 -9.45
C ASN A 87 4.77 -3.95 -10.72
N VAL A 88 5.65 -2.95 -10.76
CA VAL A 88 6.61 -2.76 -11.85
C VAL A 88 7.86 -3.61 -11.65
N LEU A 89 8.38 -3.62 -10.42
CA LEU A 89 9.62 -4.31 -10.10
C LEU A 89 9.48 -5.82 -10.15
N PHE A 90 8.39 -6.42 -9.68
CA PHE A 90 8.26 -7.89 -9.71
C PHE A 90 8.45 -8.46 -11.13
N PRO A 91 7.76 -7.98 -12.18
CA PRO A 91 8.02 -8.45 -13.54
C PRO A 91 9.44 -8.17 -14.05
N VAL A 92 9.98 -6.97 -13.78
CA VAL A 92 11.34 -6.60 -14.20
C VAL A 92 12.39 -7.50 -13.53
N VAL A 93 12.21 -7.79 -12.25
CA VAL A 93 13.11 -8.61 -11.45
C VAL A 93 13.04 -10.07 -11.87
N MET A 94 11.89 -10.59 -12.30
CA MET A 94 11.83 -11.92 -12.94
C MET A 94 12.77 -12.03 -14.15
N ILE A 95 12.94 -10.95 -14.93
CA ILE A 95 13.87 -10.90 -16.07
C ILE A 95 15.31 -10.67 -15.58
N LEU A 96 15.53 -9.68 -14.72
CA LEU A 96 16.88 -9.30 -14.27
C LEU A 96 17.55 -10.42 -13.49
N MET A 97 16.81 -11.09 -12.59
CA MET A 97 17.32 -12.21 -11.79
C MET A 97 17.91 -13.33 -12.66
N PHE A 98 17.37 -13.51 -13.86
CA PHE A 98 17.89 -14.46 -14.82
C PHE A 98 19.24 -14.04 -15.43
N LEU A 99 19.46 -12.74 -15.67
CA LEU A 99 20.73 -12.23 -16.22
C LEU A 99 21.91 -12.40 -15.25
N GLY A 100 21.64 -12.56 -13.97
CA GLY A 100 22.67 -12.77 -12.97
C GLY A 100 23.46 -11.50 -12.61
N GLY A 101 24.42 -11.64 -11.71
CA GLY A 101 25.37 -10.58 -11.36
C GLY A 101 24.85 -9.54 -10.36
N TRP A 102 25.53 -8.38 -10.30
CA TRP A 102 25.29 -7.33 -9.31
C TRP A 102 23.90 -6.68 -9.42
N MET A 103 23.29 -6.71 -10.61
CA MET A 103 21.94 -6.20 -10.85
C MET A 103 20.89 -6.94 -10.02
N ASN A 104 21.08 -8.24 -9.77
CA ASN A 104 20.18 -9.04 -8.94
C ASN A 104 20.19 -8.59 -7.49
N ILE A 105 21.38 -8.33 -6.96
CA ILE A 105 21.57 -7.86 -5.58
C ILE A 105 20.90 -6.49 -5.41
N LEU A 106 21.09 -5.59 -6.38
CA LEU A 106 20.45 -4.27 -6.36
C LEU A 106 18.93 -4.36 -6.44
N ALA A 107 18.41 -5.12 -7.41
CA ALA A 107 16.98 -5.35 -7.58
C ALA A 107 16.33 -5.91 -6.31
N PHE A 108 16.97 -6.91 -5.72
CA PHE A 108 16.56 -7.53 -4.47
C PHE A 108 16.54 -6.53 -3.31
N ALA A 109 17.59 -5.71 -3.16
CA ALA A 109 17.67 -4.70 -2.10
C ALA A 109 16.57 -3.64 -2.22
N VAL A 110 16.27 -3.20 -3.45
CA VAL A 110 15.20 -2.24 -3.71
C VAL A 110 13.83 -2.83 -3.37
N ILE A 111 13.54 -4.07 -3.82
CA ILE A 111 12.29 -4.74 -3.47
C ILE A 111 12.16 -4.89 -1.95
N HIS A 112 13.21 -5.36 -1.28
CA HIS A 112 13.22 -5.51 0.17
C HIS A 112 12.94 -4.19 0.89
N SER A 113 13.59 -3.11 0.46
CA SER A 113 13.32 -1.80 1.04
C SER A 113 11.84 -1.44 0.90
N LEU A 114 11.23 -1.62 -0.27
CA LEU A 114 9.81 -1.30 -0.51
C LEU A 114 8.89 -2.21 0.31
N LEU A 115 9.22 -3.49 0.43
CA LEU A 115 8.47 -4.44 1.24
C LEU A 115 8.44 -3.98 2.70
N VAL A 116 9.59 -3.66 3.30
CA VAL A 116 9.67 -3.20 4.71
C VAL A 116 8.83 -1.96 4.99
N HIS A 117 8.62 -1.09 3.99
CA HIS A 117 7.76 0.09 4.15
C HIS A 117 6.26 -0.26 4.26
N LEU A 118 5.82 -1.39 3.70
CA LEU A 118 4.41 -1.79 3.72
C LEU A 118 3.90 -2.13 5.13
N PRO A 119 4.58 -2.96 5.95
CA PRO A 119 4.18 -3.20 7.34
C PRO A 119 4.22 -1.93 8.17
N ILE A 120 5.19 -1.03 7.95
CA ILE A 120 5.26 0.25 8.66
C ILE A 120 4.03 1.10 8.34
N GLY A 121 3.66 1.21 7.07
CA GLY A 121 2.43 1.91 6.66
C GLY A 121 1.18 1.26 7.24
N PHE A 122 1.09 -0.07 7.20
CA PHE A 122 -0.04 -0.82 7.76
C PHE A 122 -0.14 -0.67 9.28
N ALA A 123 0.98 -0.73 9.99
CA ALA A 123 1.07 -0.51 11.42
C ALA A 123 0.52 0.87 11.83
N ASN A 124 0.86 1.90 11.06
CA ASN A 124 0.32 3.24 11.28
C ASN A 124 -1.20 3.29 11.06
N ILE A 125 -1.74 2.54 10.09
CA ILE A 125 -3.19 2.45 9.88
C ILE A 125 -3.88 1.68 11.02
N LEU A 126 -3.24 0.67 11.60
CA LEU A 126 -3.74 -0.01 12.79
C LEU A 126 -3.78 0.93 14.01
N LEU A 127 -2.72 1.71 14.24
CA LEU A 127 -2.68 2.73 15.29
C LEU A 127 -3.80 3.77 15.10
N GLU A 128 -4.00 4.24 13.87
CA GLU A 128 -5.12 5.12 13.51
C GLU A 128 -6.47 4.47 13.87
N SER A 129 -6.61 3.16 13.62
CA SER A 129 -7.83 2.41 13.90
C SER A 129 -8.14 2.29 15.40
N GLU A 130 -7.15 2.50 16.26
CA GLU A 130 -7.29 2.49 17.72
C GLU A 130 -7.38 3.90 18.34
N SER A 131 -6.95 4.95 17.65
CA SER A 131 -7.00 6.34 18.16
C SER A 131 -8.43 6.83 18.50
N PRO A 132 -8.63 7.67 19.54
CA PRO A 132 -9.94 8.25 19.85
C PRO A 132 -10.47 9.20 18.75
N ILE A 133 -9.59 9.86 17.99
CA ILE A 133 -9.94 10.78 16.92
C ILE A 133 -9.64 10.11 15.57
N LYS A 134 -10.64 10.08 14.70
CA LYS A 134 -10.60 9.46 13.38
C LYS A 134 -10.58 10.52 12.29
N TYR A 135 -9.74 10.31 11.29
CA TYR A 135 -9.70 11.13 10.09
C TYR A 135 -10.50 10.46 8.98
N THR A 136 -11.28 11.24 8.25
CA THR A 136 -11.98 10.76 7.06
C THR A 136 -11.92 11.78 5.93
N PHE A 137 -11.86 11.29 4.70
CA PHE A 137 -12.05 12.15 3.53
C PHE A 137 -13.51 12.58 3.43
N PRO A 138 -13.77 13.87 3.14
CA PRO A 138 -15.11 14.35 2.79
C PRO A 138 -15.70 13.57 1.62
N LYS A 139 -17.02 13.43 1.58
CA LYS A 139 -17.72 12.81 0.43
C LYS A 139 -17.57 13.63 -0.86
N THR A 140 -17.20 14.90 -0.74
CA THR A 140 -16.94 15.81 -1.86
C THR A 140 -15.58 15.56 -2.51
N THR A 141 -14.64 14.86 -1.86
CA THR A 141 -13.36 14.50 -2.47
C THR A 141 -13.60 13.47 -3.58
N GLN A 142 -13.33 13.86 -4.81
CA GLN A 142 -13.48 13.00 -5.99
C GLN A 142 -12.13 12.81 -6.70
N LEU A 143 -12.02 11.71 -7.45
CA LEU A 143 -10.92 11.53 -8.40
C LEU A 143 -11.19 12.39 -9.62
N THR A 144 -10.15 13.07 -10.10
CA THR A 144 -10.23 13.78 -11.38
C THR A 144 -10.37 12.77 -12.52
N ASN A 145 -10.98 13.17 -13.64
CA ASN A 145 -11.09 12.29 -14.80
C ASN A 145 -9.71 11.88 -15.33
N LEU A 146 -8.72 12.77 -15.24
CA LEU A 146 -7.33 12.47 -15.57
C LEU A 146 -6.79 11.33 -14.71
N GLN A 147 -6.95 11.40 -13.37
CA GLN A 147 -6.49 10.34 -12.47
C GLN A 147 -7.18 9.01 -12.75
N LYS A 148 -8.50 9.00 -13.01
CA LYS A 148 -9.22 7.77 -13.35
C LYS A 148 -8.65 7.11 -14.61
N VAL A 149 -8.43 7.90 -15.66
CA VAL A 149 -7.84 7.42 -16.92
C VAL A 149 -6.40 6.97 -16.70
N SER A 150 -5.58 7.74 -15.97
CA SER A 150 -4.20 7.39 -15.68
C SER A 150 -4.09 6.07 -14.89
N ILE A 151 -4.93 5.86 -13.87
CA ILE A 151 -4.96 4.60 -13.11
C ILE A 151 -5.32 3.45 -14.04
N PHE A 152 -6.42 3.57 -14.80
CA PHE A 152 -6.87 2.52 -15.70
C PHE A 152 -5.79 2.17 -16.74
N THR A 153 -5.27 3.19 -17.44
CA THR A 153 -4.24 3.02 -18.47
C THR A 153 -2.95 2.43 -17.88
N PHE A 154 -2.51 2.88 -16.70
CA PHE A 154 -1.32 2.35 -16.06
C PHE A 154 -1.47 0.84 -15.76
N PHE A 155 -2.55 0.44 -15.09
CA PHE A 155 -2.75 -0.98 -14.76
C PHE A 155 -2.98 -1.84 -16.01
N ALA A 156 -3.66 -1.33 -17.04
CA ALA A 156 -3.84 -2.03 -18.31
C ALA A 156 -2.51 -2.27 -19.05
N ILE A 157 -1.66 -1.24 -19.14
CA ILE A 157 -0.32 -1.37 -19.74
C ILE A 157 0.54 -2.34 -18.94
N MET A 158 0.53 -2.23 -17.60
CA MET A 158 1.28 -3.14 -16.74
C MET A 158 0.81 -4.59 -16.83
N GLU A 159 -0.48 -4.82 -17.08
CA GLU A 159 -1.02 -6.15 -17.31
C GLU A 159 -0.63 -6.70 -18.68
N ALA A 160 -0.80 -5.90 -19.75
CA ALA A 160 -0.36 -6.27 -21.08
C ALA A 160 1.16 -6.57 -21.13
N TYR A 161 1.97 -5.76 -20.45
CA TYR A 161 3.41 -5.97 -20.32
C TYR A 161 3.72 -7.30 -19.62
N TYR A 162 3.02 -7.61 -18.54
CA TYR A 162 3.21 -8.87 -17.84
C TYR A 162 2.82 -10.09 -18.67
N ILE A 163 1.68 -10.04 -19.37
CA ILE A 163 1.27 -11.11 -20.30
C ILE A 163 2.34 -11.31 -21.39
N TYR A 164 2.84 -10.21 -21.96
CA TYR A 164 3.93 -10.25 -22.94
C TYR A 164 5.16 -10.96 -22.39
N LEU A 165 5.59 -10.62 -21.17
CA LEU A 165 6.73 -11.27 -20.51
C LEU A 165 6.50 -12.75 -20.26
N CYS A 166 5.30 -13.15 -19.85
CA CYS A 166 4.97 -14.57 -19.70
C CYS A 166 5.04 -15.31 -21.04
N THR A 167 4.64 -14.69 -22.14
CA THR A 167 4.72 -15.33 -23.48
C THR A 167 6.08 -15.23 -24.16
N TRP A 168 7.03 -14.50 -23.56
CA TRP A 168 8.31 -14.24 -24.20
C TRP A 168 9.22 -15.47 -24.15
N THR A 169 9.57 -15.99 -25.33
CA THR A 169 10.54 -17.08 -25.52
C THR A 169 11.81 -16.54 -26.17
N HIS A 170 12.97 -16.74 -25.54
CA HIS A 170 14.24 -16.30 -26.13
C HIS A 170 14.64 -17.29 -27.24
N PRO A 171 14.98 -16.81 -28.46
CA PRO A 171 15.23 -17.69 -29.61
C PRO A 171 16.41 -18.65 -29.43
N SER A 172 17.42 -18.27 -28.62
CA SER A 172 18.70 -19.01 -28.52
C SER A 172 18.83 -19.95 -27.33
N GLN A 173 17.85 -20.04 -26.44
CA GLN A 173 17.87 -20.95 -25.29
C GLN A 173 16.50 -21.58 -25.14
N ASN A 174 16.34 -22.85 -25.53
CA ASN A 174 15.09 -23.61 -25.29
C ASN A 174 14.71 -23.69 -23.80
N GLU A 175 15.65 -23.37 -22.90
CA GLU A 175 15.41 -23.24 -21.45
C GLU A 175 14.78 -21.89 -21.04
N PHE A 176 14.57 -20.97 -21.98
CA PHE A 176 14.02 -19.63 -21.74
C PHE A 176 12.49 -19.59 -21.77
N ASN A 177 11.75 -20.65 -21.46
CA ASN A 177 10.34 -20.41 -21.18
C ASN A 177 10.24 -19.85 -19.76
N ILE A 178 10.00 -18.54 -19.62
CA ILE A 178 9.69 -17.90 -18.34
C ILE A 178 8.58 -18.70 -17.63
N ILE A 179 7.60 -19.22 -18.39
CA ILE A 179 6.54 -20.11 -17.89
C ILE A 179 7.07 -21.44 -17.34
N ASN A 180 8.19 -21.98 -17.84
CA ASN A 180 8.77 -23.23 -17.33
C ASN A 180 9.58 -23.01 -16.05
N LYS A 181 10.21 -21.83 -15.89
CA LYS A 181 10.99 -21.50 -14.68
C LYS A 181 10.11 -20.97 -13.55
N LEU A 182 9.07 -20.22 -13.88
CA LEU A 182 8.06 -19.80 -12.92
C LEU A 182 7.09 -20.94 -12.69
N TRP A 183 6.66 -21.13 -11.44
CA TRP A 183 5.52 -22.00 -11.20
C TRP A 183 4.30 -21.42 -11.92
N PRO A 184 3.48 -22.26 -12.58
CA PRO A 184 2.20 -21.82 -13.14
C PRO A 184 1.35 -21.03 -12.13
N GLU A 185 1.50 -21.32 -10.84
CA GLU A 185 0.82 -20.63 -9.75
C GLU A 185 1.28 -19.17 -9.58
N THR A 186 2.58 -18.87 -9.67
CA THR A 186 3.08 -17.49 -9.51
C THR A 186 2.62 -16.58 -10.64
N ILE A 187 2.28 -17.17 -11.81
CA ILE A 187 1.73 -16.44 -12.95
C ILE A 187 0.44 -15.70 -12.55
N TYR A 188 -0.40 -16.31 -11.71
CA TYR A 188 -1.67 -15.72 -11.29
C TYR A 188 -1.56 -14.77 -10.10
N LEU A 189 -0.48 -14.85 -9.32
CA LEU A 189 -0.30 -14.00 -8.14
C LEU A 189 -0.07 -12.53 -8.50
N CYS A 190 0.76 -12.24 -9.52
CA CYS A 190 1.04 -10.86 -9.93
C CYS A 190 -0.22 -10.10 -10.41
N PRO A 191 -1.10 -10.66 -11.27
CA PRO A 191 -2.37 -10.04 -11.61
C PRO A 191 -3.27 -9.78 -10.40
N ILE A 192 -3.34 -10.72 -9.44
CA ILE A 192 -4.13 -10.53 -8.21
C ILE A 192 -3.58 -9.35 -7.40
N ILE A 193 -2.26 -9.27 -7.21
CA ILE A 193 -1.63 -8.12 -6.52
C ILE A 193 -1.99 -6.82 -7.23
N LYS A 194 -1.88 -6.74 -8.56
CA LYS A 194 -2.23 -5.54 -9.32
C LYS A 194 -3.68 -5.11 -9.11
N ILE A 195 -4.63 -6.04 -9.19
CA ILE A 195 -6.06 -5.76 -8.94
C ILE A 195 -6.23 -5.24 -7.51
N MET A 196 -5.63 -5.92 -6.54
CA MET A 196 -5.63 -5.49 -5.14
C MET A 196 -4.79 -4.24 -4.88
N SER A 197 -4.09 -3.68 -5.86
CA SER A 197 -3.36 -2.42 -5.69
C SER A 197 -4.22 -1.21 -6.01
N ILE A 198 -5.23 -1.40 -6.87
CA ILE A 198 -6.09 -0.33 -7.38
C ILE A 198 -6.77 0.44 -6.24
N PRO A 199 -7.40 -0.19 -5.23
CA PRO A 199 -8.02 0.56 -4.15
C PRO A 199 -7.02 1.38 -3.32
N ALA A 200 -5.79 0.88 -3.12
CA ALA A 200 -4.75 1.64 -2.42
C ALA A 200 -4.36 2.91 -3.19
N VAL A 201 -4.20 2.81 -4.51
CA VAL A 201 -3.93 3.96 -5.39
C VAL A 201 -5.08 4.96 -5.38
N ILE A 202 -6.32 4.49 -5.44
CA ILE A 202 -7.51 5.35 -5.35
C ILE A 202 -7.51 6.14 -4.03
N ILE A 203 -7.20 5.49 -2.92
CA ILE A 203 -7.14 6.12 -1.60
C ILE A 203 -6.00 7.14 -1.52
N ALA A 204 -4.85 6.87 -2.14
CA ALA A 204 -3.77 7.85 -2.25
C ALA A 204 -4.16 9.06 -3.10
N CYS A 205 -4.91 8.86 -4.19
CA CYS A 205 -5.46 9.98 -4.96
C CYS A 205 -6.46 10.81 -4.13
N TYR A 206 -7.28 10.18 -3.29
CA TYR A 206 -8.11 10.93 -2.34
C TYR A 206 -7.28 11.70 -1.32
N ALA A 207 -6.21 11.11 -0.78
CA ALA A 207 -5.29 11.80 0.12
C ALA A 207 -4.65 13.02 -0.56
N HIS A 208 -4.25 12.89 -1.81
CA HIS A 208 -3.65 13.98 -2.59
C HIS A 208 -4.65 15.09 -2.95
N ASN A 209 -5.87 14.74 -3.34
CA ASN A 209 -6.89 15.71 -3.78
C ASN A 209 -7.63 16.40 -2.62
N SER A 210 -7.50 15.88 -1.40
CA SER A 210 -8.28 16.38 -0.26
C SER A 210 -7.76 17.73 0.19
N ALA A 211 -8.51 18.79 -0.14
CA ALA A 211 -8.32 20.11 0.47
C ALA A 211 -8.92 20.21 1.87
N LYS A 212 -9.78 19.25 2.26
CA LYS A 212 -10.43 19.19 3.57
C LYS A 212 -10.34 17.78 4.14
N ILE A 213 -10.24 17.68 5.47
CA ILE A 213 -10.24 16.42 6.22
C ILE A 213 -11.19 16.55 7.40
N ASN A 214 -12.06 15.56 7.56
CA ASN A 214 -13.04 15.51 8.65
C ASN A 214 -12.43 14.79 9.85
N LEU A 215 -12.48 15.44 11.01
CA LEU A 215 -12.06 14.88 12.29
C LEU A 215 -13.31 14.44 13.04
N SER A 216 -13.39 13.16 13.38
CA SER A 216 -14.52 12.59 14.10
C SER A 216 -14.09 11.85 15.36
N ARG A 217 -14.85 11.97 16.44
CA ARG A 217 -14.66 11.16 17.66
C ARG A 217 -15.47 9.88 17.53
N LEU A 218 -14.95 8.77 18.04
CA LEU A 218 -15.75 7.56 18.24
C LEU A 218 -16.68 7.76 19.45
N ARG A 219 -17.98 7.62 19.25
CA ARG A 219 -18.97 7.61 20.33
C ARG A 219 -18.98 6.24 21.03
N PRO A 220 -19.40 6.15 22.31
CA PRO A 220 -19.50 4.88 23.04
C PRO A 220 -20.41 3.84 22.38
N ASP A 221 -21.41 4.29 21.61
CA ASP A 221 -22.33 3.44 20.82
C ASP A 221 -21.72 2.92 19.50
N GLY A 222 -20.48 3.30 19.18
CA GLY A 222 -19.78 2.95 17.94
C GLY A 222 -20.00 3.93 16.78
N GLY A 223 -20.85 4.95 16.97
CA GLY A 223 -21.06 6.05 16.02
C GLY A 223 -19.82 6.93 15.85
N LEU A 224 -19.82 7.76 14.79
CA LEU A 224 -18.84 8.84 14.63
C LEU A 224 -19.53 10.18 14.85
N GLU A 225 -18.99 10.97 15.77
CA GLU A 225 -19.36 12.37 15.94
C GLU A 225 -18.36 13.25 15.20
N LEU A 226 -18.82 14.04 14.23
CA LEU A 226 -17.96 15.04 13.59
C LEU A 226 -17.59 16.10 14.62
N ILE A 227 -16.29 16.25 14.89
CA ILE A 227 -15.76 17.25 15.82
C ILE A 227 -15.46 18.53 15.05
N GLU A 228 -14.76 18.40 13.93
CA GLU A 228 -14.14 19.53 13.24
C GLU A 228 -13.82 19.17 11.79
N ILE A 229 -13.78 20.17 10.92
CA ILE A 229 -13.27 20.05 9.55
C ILE A 229 -12.00 20.89 9.46
N ARG A 230 -10.92 20.28 8.98
CA ARG A 230 -9.64 20.95 8.76
C ARG A 230 -9.43 21.19 7.28
N THR A 231 -9.07 22.41 6.91
CA THR A 231 -8.81 22.81 5.53
C THR A 231 -7.31 23.05 5.33
N TRP A 232 -6.78 22.54 4.22
CA TRP A 232 -5.40 22.77 3.82
C TRP A 232 -5.23 24.20 3.32
N ASN A 233 -4.33 24.97 3.94
CA ASN A 233 -3.95 26.28 3.44
C ASN A 233 -2.69 26.15 2.55
N PRO A 234 -2.78 26.37 1.23
CA PRO A 234 -1.65 26.22 0.32
C PRO A 234 -0.55 27.27 0.54
N THR A 235 -0.89 28.43 1.11
CA THR A 235 0.05 29.52 1.38
C THR A 235 0.92 29.23 2.60
N THR A 236 0.32 28.77 3.70
CA THR A 236 1.07 28.43 4.92
C THR A 236 1.59 27.00 4.95
N ARG A 237 1.06 26.11 4.09
CA ARG A 237 1.30 24.66 4.11
C ARG A 237 0.95 24.02 5.46
N ILE A 238 -0.11 24.50 6.10
CA ILE A 238 -0.59 24.00 7.39
C ILE A 238 -2.09 23.71 7.28
N TRP A 239 -2.54 22.68 8.00
CA TRP A 239 -3.95 22.35 8.20
C TRP A 239 -4.59 23.29 9.25
N GLY A 240 -5.44 24.21 8.79
CA GLY A 240 -6.20 25.13 9.65
C GLY A 240 -7.62 24.64 9.93
N VAL A 241 -8.27 25.22 10.95
CA VAL A 241 -9.71 25.01 11.22
C VAL A 241 -10.52 25.61 10.06
N ASP A 242 -11.54 24.91 9.56
CA ASP A 242 -12.50 25.53 8.64
C ASP A 242 -13.47 26.41 9.43
N GLU A 243 -13.19 27.71 9.46
CA GLU A 243 -14.03 28.71 10.15
C GLU A 243 -15.31 29.06 9.36
N LYS A 244 -15.51 28.52 8.16
CA LYS A 244 -16.69 28.81 7.35
C LYS A 244 -17.96 28.24 8.02
N PRO A 245 -19.00 29.04 8.26
CA PRO A 245 -20.21 28.61 8.99
C PRO A 245 -21.03 27.55 8.24
N GLU A 246 -20.86 27.41 6.92
CA GLU A 246 -21.75 26.61 6.06
C GLU A 246 -21.61 25.08 6.26
N GLU A 247 -20.52 24.58 6.84
CA GLU A 247 -20.33 23.13 7.06
C GLU A 247 -20.48 22.69 8.53
N HIS A 248 -20.70 23.63 9.45
CA HIS A 248 -21.08 23.34 10.86
C HIS A 248 -22.58 23.07 11.04
N GLY A 249 -23.30 22.89 9.93
CA GLY A 249 -24.66 22.37 9.93
C GLY A 249 -24.67 20.94 10.48
N VAL A 250 -24.69 20.83 11.81
CA VAL A 250 -25.03 19.61 12.53
C VAL A 250 -26.39 19.18 12.00
N PHE A 251 -26.41 18.12 11.19
CA PHE A 251 -27.62 17.35 10.99
C PHE A 251 -27.93 16.69 12.33
N GLU A 252 -28.67 17.38 13.18
CA GLU A 252 -29.49 16.74 14.19
C GLU A 252 -30.49 15.86 13.43
N VAL A 253 -30.37 14.55 13.64
CA VAL A 253 -31.45 13.59 13.39
C VAL A 253 -32.07 13.27 14.74
#